data_AF-A0A925MCT8-F1
#
_entry.id   AF-A0A925MCT8-F1
#
_cell.length_a   1.000
_cell.length_b   1.000
_cell.length_c   1.000
_cell.angle_alpha   90.00
_cell.angle_beta   90.00
_cell.angle_gamma   90.00
#
_symmetry.space_group_name_H-M   'P 1'
#
loop_
_entity.id
_entity.type
_entity.pdbx_description
1 polymer ?
#
loop_
_entity_poly.entity_id
_entity_poly.type
_entity_poly.pdbx_seq_one_letter_code
_entity_poly.pdbx_strand_id
1 'polypeptide(L)'
;MVDVLDAFHPLVAGWFRERFGEPTEPQRAGWPRIAARDDVLIAAPTGSGKTLAAFLSCMDELVRRGLERPLGDHTAILYVSPLKALSNDIQRNLEGPLAELAGYAAARGTKLPEIRVGVRTGDADL
;
A
#
# COMPACT_ATOMS: atom_id res chain seq x y z
N MET A 1 17.86 -12.71 -12.63
CA MET A 1 17.08 -11.47 -12.79
C MET A 1 16.54 -11.16 -11.41
N VAL A 2 16.80 -9.98 -10.85
CA VAL A 2 16.30 -9.62 -9.50
C VAL A 2 14.79 -9.39 -9.62
N ASP A 3 13.98 -10.04 -8.80
CA ASP A 3 12.54 -9.81 -8.77
C ASP A 3 12.29 -8.43 -8.13
N VAL A 4 11.44 -7.61 -8.76
CA VAL A 4 11.09 -6.28 -8.24
C VAL A 4 10.44 -6.37 -6.85
N LEU A 5 9.80 -7.50 -6.53
CA LEU A 5 9.21 -7.75 -5.21
C LEU A 5 10.26 -7.94 -4.11
N ASP A 6 11.51 -8.24 -4.46
CA ASP A 6 12.59 -8.38 -3.46
C ASP A 6 12.99 -7.02 -2.85
N ALA A 7 12.55 -5.91 -3.43
CA ALA A 7 12.67 -4.58 -2.84
C ALA A 7 11.68 -4.34 -1.68
N PHE A 8 10.63 -5.15 -1.55
CA PHE A 8 9.63 -5.04 -0.49
C PHE A 8 10.03 -5.85 0.74
N HIS A 9 9.42 -5.53 1.88
CA HIS A 9 9.56 -6.34 3.09
C HIS A 9 9.05 -7.76 2.79
N PRO A 10 9.72 -8.82 3.28
CA PRO A 10 9.37 -10.20 2.93
C PRO A 10 7.89 -10.56 3.20
N LEU A 11 7.29 -10.00 4.24
CA LEU A 11 5.86 -10.18 4.52
C LEU A 11 4.95 -9.56 3.46
N VAL A 12 5.31 -8.37 2.96
CA VAL A 12 4.54 -7.65 1.93
C VAL A 12 4.71 -8.35 0.58
N ALA A 13 5.95 -8.70 0.23
CA ALA A 13 6.26 -9.44 -0.99
C ALA A 13 5.56 -10.82 -1.01
N GLY A 14 5.65 -11.57 0.09
CA GLY A 14 5.03 -12.89 0.20
C GLY A 14 3.50 -12.82 0.13
N TRP A 15 2.89 -11.88 0.85
CA TRP A 15 1.44 -11.65 0.76
C TRP A 15 1.01 -11.25 -0.66
N PHE A 16 1.77 -10.37 -1.32
CA PHE A 16 1.47 -9.96 -2.69
C PHE A 16 1.51 -11.15 -3.65
N ARG A 17 2.55 -12.00 -3.57
CA ARG A 17 2.68 -13.19 -4.43
C ARG A 17 1.52 -14.16 -4.22
N GLU A 18 1.11 -14.40 -2.97
CA GLU A 18 0.00 -15.31 -2.67
C GLU A 18 -1.36 -14.74 -3.12
N ARG A 19 -1.56 -13.42 -3.03
CA ARG A 19 -2.85 -12.79 -3.36
C ARG A 19 -3.01 -12.44 -4.84
N PHE A 20 -1.95 -11.93 -5.46
CA PHE A 20 -2.00 -11.34 -6.81
C PHE A 20 -1.10 -12.05 -7.82
N GLY A 21 -0.20 -12.92 -7.37
CA GLY A 21 0.78 -13.58 -8.24
C GLY A 21 1.88 -12.63 -8.68
N GLU A 22 1.96 -12.40 -9.98
CA GLU A 22 3.04 -11.63 -10.59
C GLU A 22 2.72 -10.13 -10.70
N PRO A 23 3.72 -9.24 -10.54
CA PRO A 23 3.53 -7.81 -10.75
C PRO A 23 3.02 -7.48 -12.16
N THR A 24 2.33 -6.34 -12.31
CA THR A 24 1.99 -5.78 -13.62
C THR A 24 3.13 -4.92 -14.17
N GLU A 25 3.07 -4.54 -15.45
CA GLU A 25 4.04 -3.63 -16.06
C GLU A 25 4.20 -2.29 -15.28
N PRO A 26 3.13 -1.52 -14.96
CA PRO A 26 3.30 -0.27 -14.22
C PRO A 26 3.84 -0.48 -12.80
N GLN A 27 3.61 -1.64 -12.19
CA GLN A 27 4.18 -2.00 -10.90
C GLN A 27 5.69 -2.25 -11.02
N ARG A 28 6.12 -3.07 -11.99
CA ARG A 28 7.55 -3.32 -12.28
C ARG A 28 8.31 -2.04 -12.60
N ALA A 29 7.71 -1.15 -13.38
CA ALA A 29 8.33 0.12 -13.76
C ALA A 29 8.31 1.15 -12.62
N GLY A 30 7.22 1.19 -11.84
CA GLY A 30 7.01 2.21 -10.81
C GLY A 30 7.77 1.95 -9.52
N TRP A 31 7.77 0.71 -9.02
CA TRP A 31 8.32 0.41 -7.69
C TRP A 31 9.80 0.76 -7.50
N PRO A 32 10.71 0.51 -8.46
CA PRO A 32 12.11 0.93 -8.31
C PRO A 32 12.25 2.45 -8.16
N ARG A 33 11.42 3.23 -8.87
CA ARG A 33 11.43 4.69 -8.83
C ARG A 33 10.85 5.22 -7.51
N ILE A 34 9.76 4.62 -7.04
CA ILE A 34 9.15 4.96 -5.74
C ILE A 34 10.12 4.62 -4.59
N ALA A 35 10.78 3.46 -4.65
CA ALA A 35 11.78 3.04 -3.66
C ALA A 35 13.00 3.97 -3.63
N ALA A 36 13.37 4.55 -4.77
CA ALA A 36 14.42 5.57 -4.88
C ALA A 36 14.01 6.94 -4.34
N ARG A 37 12.76 7.11 -3.88
CA ARG A 37 12.18 8.39 -3.40
C ARG A 37 12.08 9.46 -4.49
N ASP A 38 11.99 9.05 -5.76
CA ASP A 38 11.67 9.96 -6.85
C ASP A 38 10.19 10.39 -6.81
N ASP A 39 9.87 11.55 -7.37
CA ASP A 39 8.50 11.88 -7.76
C ASP A 39 8.11 11.04 -8.99
N VAL A 40 7.02 10.27 -8.89
CA VAL A 40 6.63 9.29 -9.91
C VAL A 40 5.22 9.55 -10.45
N LEU A 41 5.11 9.68 -11.78
CA LEU A 41 3.84 9.64 -12.50
C LEU A 41 3.69 8.29 -13.21
N ILE A 42 2.69 7.50 -12.81
CA ILE A 42 2.34 6.24 -13.48
C ILE A 42 1.18 6.49 -14.45
N ALA A 43 1.48 6.56 -15.74
CA ALA A 43 0.49 6.65 -16.81
C ALA A 43 0.23 5.26 -17.41
N ALA A 44 -0.89 4.64 -17.02
CA ALA A 44 -1.31 3.33 -17.52
C ALA A 44 -2.84 3.24 -17.63
N PRO A 45 -3.38 2.35 -18.50
CA PRO A 45 -4.81 2.12 -18.63
C PRO A 45 -5.52 1.82 -17.30
N THR A 46 -6.85 1.92 -17.30
CA THR A 46 -7.67 1.40 -16.19
C THR A 46 -7.47 -0.11 -16.07
N GLY A 47 -7.57 -0.64 -14.84
CA GLY A 47 -7.35 -2.07 -14.59
C GLY A 47 -5.88 -2.53 -14.58
N SER A 48 -4.90 -1.68 -14.96
CA SER A 48 -3.48 -2.09 -15.02
C SER A 48 -2.78 -2.18 -13.65
N GLY A 49 -3.49 -2.00 -12.54
CA GLY A 49 -2.92 -2.11 -11.19
C GLY A 49 -2.12 -0.90 -10.69
N LYS A 50 -2.25 0.28 -11.32
CA LYS A 50 -1.55 1.52 -10.91
C LYS A 50 -1.83 1.94 -9.46
N THR A 51 -3.07 1.75 -9.01
CA THR A 51 -3.48 2.05 -7.64
C THR A 51 -2.75 1.16 -6.63
N LEU A 52 -2.69 -0.14 -6.91
CA LEU A 52 -1.93 -1.09 -6.09
C LEU A 52 -0.43 -0.82 -6.14
N ALA A 53 0.11 -0.30 -7.26
CA ALA A 53 1.51 0.10 -7.33
C ALA A 53 1.87 1.15 -6.27
N ALA A 54 1.05 2.21 -6.18
CA ALA A 54 1.23 3.27 -5.18
C ALA A 54 0.97 2.75 -3.76
N PHE A 55 -0.13 2.03 -3.55
CA PHE A 55 -0.52 1.58 -2.20
C PHE A 55 0.40 0.52 -1.63
N LEU A 56 0.87 -0.44 -2.41
CA LEU A 56 1.78 -1.46 -1.91
C LEU A 56 3.08 -0.82 -1.40
N SER A 57 3.60 0.17 -2.11
CA SER A 57 4.78 0.94 -1.69
C SER A 57 4.55 1.69 -0.38
N CYS A 58 3.38 2.31 -0.24
CA CYS A 58 2.96 2.99 0.99
C CYS A 58 2.81 2.02 2.17
N MET A 59 2.16 0.88 1.96
CA MET A 59 1.98 -0.17 2.96
C MET A 59 3.32 -0.73 3.43
N ASP A 60 4.23 -0.98 2.49
CA ASP A 60 5.58 -1.47 2.78
C ASP A 60 6.37 -0.54 3.69
N GLU A 61 6.34 0.76 3.39
CA GLU A 61 6.98 1.76 4.23
C GLU A 61 6.43 1.72 5.67
N LEU A 62 5.10 1.67 5.84
CA LEU A 62 4.48 1.64 7.16
C LEU A 62 4.78 0.34 7.92
N VAL A 63 4.80 -0.80 7.21
CA VAL A 63 5.18 -2.09 7.79
C VAL A 63 6.61 -2.05 8.30
N ARG A 64 7.57 -1.61 7.47
CA ARG A 64 8.98 -1.50 7.85
C ARG A 64 9.16 -0.59 9.07
N ARG A 65 8.59 0.62 9.01
CA ARG A 65 8.66 1.60 10.12
C ARG A 65 8.05 1.05 11.40
N GLY A 66 6.90 0.38 11.30
CA GLY A 66 6.17 -0.12 12.45
C GLY A 66 6.74 -1.39 13.07
N LEU A 67 7.52 -2.17 12.31
CA LEU A 67 8.30 -3.30 12.83
C LEU A 67 9.56 -2.83 13.58
N GLU A 68 10.14 -1.70 13.19
CA GLU A 68 11.28 -1.10 13.90
C GLU A 68 10.86 -0.38 15.18
N ARG A 69 9.73 0.34 15.15
CA ARG A 69 9.21 1.13 16.27
C ARG A 69 7.71 1.38 16.14
N PRO A 70 6.97 1.63 17.23
CA PRO A 70 5.56 2.00 17.14
C PRO A 70 5.32 3.16 16.17
N LEU A 71 4.30 3.04 15.32
CA LEU A 71 3.85 4.13 14.45
C LEU A 71 3.26 5.25 15.33
N GLY A 72 3.62 6.49 15.02
CA GLY A 72 3.09 7.66 15.74
C GLY A 72 1.63 7.95 15.38
N ASP A 73 0.97 8.74 16.22
CA ASP A 73 -0.40 9.21 15.98
C ASP A 73 -0.42 10.43 15.06
N HIS A 74 -0.06 10.23 13.79
CA HIS A 74 -0.07 11.27 12.76
C HIS A 74 -0.31 10.67 11.37
N THR A 75 -0.74 11.50 10.42
CA THR A 75 -0.87 11.12 9.01
C THR A 75 0.50 10.96 8.38
N ALA A 76 0.82 9.75 7.91
CA ALA A 76 2.08 9.44 7.21
C ALA A 76 1.94 9.45 5.68
N ILE A 77 0.75 9.17 5.15
CA ILE A 77 0.45 9.09 3.71
C ILE A 77 -0.84 9.86 3.46
N LEU A 78 -0.84 10.71 2.42
CA LEU A 78 -2.01 11.46 1.97
C LEU A 78 -2.40 11.02 0.56
N TYR A 79 -3.58 10.42 0.43
CA TYR A 79 -4.19 10.14 -0.87
C TYR A 79 -5.19 11.26 -1.21
N VAL A 80 -5.07 11.84 -2.40
CA VAL A 80 -5.96 12.89 -2.89
C VAL A 80 -6.68 12.39 -4.14
N SER A 81 -8.01 12.52 -4.13
CA SER A 81 -8.88 12.16 -5.24
C SER A 81 -9.73 13.36 -5.65
N PRO A 82 -9.98 13.57 -6.95
CA PRO A 82 -10.90 14.60 -7.42
C PRO A 82 -12.37 14.24 -7.14
N LEU A 83 -12.69 12.99 -6.75
CA LEU A 83 -14.06 12.51 -6.53
C LEU A 83 -14.22 11.92 -5.13
N LYS A 84 -15.30 12.34 -4.42
CA LYS A 84 -15.69 11.81 -3.10
C LYS A 84 -15.92 10.30 -3.12
N ALA A 85 -16.68 9.81 -4.11
CA ALA A 85 -16.97 8.38 -4.25
C ALA A 85 -15.68 7.55 -4.34
N LEU A 86 -14.70 8.03 -5.11
CA LEU A 86 -13.41 7.36 -5.23
C LEU A 86 -12.62 7.38 -3.91
N SER A 87 -12.69 8.44 -3.10
CA SER A 87 -12.06 8.44 -1.77
C SER A 87 -12.62 7.36 -0.86
N ASN A 88 -13.95 7.21 -0.83
CA ASN A 88 -14.64 6.19 -0.04
C ASN A 88 -14.34 4.77 -0.57
N ASP A 89 -14.26 4.61 -1.90
CA ASP A 89 -13.88 3.34 -2.53
C ASP A 89 -12.45 2.94 -2.16
N ILE A 90 -11.51 3.90 -2.19
CA ILE A 90 -10.13 3.64 -1.81
C ILE A 90 -10.01 3.22 -0.35
N GLN A 91 -10.73 3.84 0.57
CA GLN A 91 -10.72 3.43 1.98
C GLN A 91 -11.11 1.96 2.13
N ARG A 92 -12.26 1.57 1.58
CA ARG A 92 -12.77 0.19 1.63
C ARG A 92 -11.78 -0.78 0.97
N ASN A 93 -11.18 -0.36 -0.14
CA ASN A 93 -10.19 -1.15 -0.86
C ASN A 93 -8.82 -1.23 -0.17
N LEU A 94 -8.56 -0.45 0.90
CA LEU A 94 -7.34 -0.52 1.69
C LEU A 94 -7.52 -1.33 2.98
N GLU A 95 -8.68 -1.21 3.63
CA GLU A 95 -8.97 -1.92 4.89
C GLU A 95 -8.86 -3.45 4.72
N GLY A 96 -9.41 -4.00 3.63
CA GLY A 96 -9.32 -5.43 3.31
C GLY A 96 -7.87 -5.92 3.14
N PRO A 97 -7.08 -5.34 2.21
CA PRO A 97 -5.66 -5.66 2.06
C PRO A 97 -4.81 -5.52 3.33
N LEU A 98 -5.05 -4.48 4.15
CA LEU A 98 -4.34 -4.30 5.41
C LEU A 98 -4.66 -5.41 6.41
N ALA A 99 -5.94 -5.77 6.55
CA ALA A 99 -6.37 -6.86 7.42
C ALA A 99 -5.81 -8.21 6.96
N GLU A 100 -5.83 -8.48 5.65
CA GLU A 100 -5.27 -9.71 5.10
C GLU A 100 -3.75 -9.79 5.28
N LEU A 101 -3.03 -8.69 5.07
CA LEU A 101 -1.59 -8.64 5.32
C LEU A 101 -1.26 -8.85 6.82
N ALA A 102 -2.07 -8.30 7.73
CA ALA A 102 -1.94 -8.53 9.15
C ALA A 102 -2.17 -10.01 9.51
N GLY A 103 -3.20 -10.65 8.95
CA GLY A 103 -3.46 -12.08 9.11
C GLY A 103 -2.33 -12.95 8.53
N TYR A 104 -1.84 -12.59 7.34
CA TYR A 104 -0.71 -13.24 6.69
C TYR A 104 0.56 -13.25 7.56
N ALA A 105 0.86 -12.11 8.17
CA ALA A 105 2.00 -11.94 9.07
C ALA A 105 1.80 -12.69 10.39
N ALA A 106 0.60 -12.62 10.96
CA ALA A 106 0.26 -13.33 12.21
C ALA A 106 0.40 -14.85 12.06
N ALA A 107 -0.04 -15.41 10.93
CA ALA A 107 0.15 -16.83 10.60
C ALA A 107 1.63 -17.26 10.52
N ARG A 108 2.55 -16.28 10.36
CA ARG A 108 4.00 -16.44 10.33
C ARG A 108 4.68 -15.96 11.62
N GLY A 109 3.91 -15.80 12.70
CA GLY A 109 4.43 -15.42 14.02
C GLY A 109 4.87 -13.95 14.14
N THR A 110 4.52 -13.09 13.18
CA THR A 110 4.86 -11.67 13.21
C THR A 110 3.61 -10.83 13.44
N LYS A 111 3.59 -10.03 14.51
CA LYS A 111 2.54 -9.03 14.73
C LYS A 111 2.91 -7.74 14.01
N LEU A 112 2.10 -7.34 13.03
CA LEU A 112 2.27 -6.05 12.35
C LEU A 112 1.78 -4.89 13.22
N PRO A 113 2.31 -3.67 13.00
CA PRO A 113 1.74 -2.44 13.57
C PRO A 113 0.29 -2.28 13.12
N GLU A 114 -0.50 -1.59 13.93
CA GLU A 114 -1.81 -1.11 13.49
C GLU A 114 -1.62 0.01 12.46
N ILE A 115 -2.14 -0.19 11.24
CA ILE A 115 -2.18 0.83 10.19
C ILE A 115 -3.62 1.30 10.07
N ARG A 116 -3.86 2.58 10.39
CA ARG A 116 -5.19 3.20 10.36
C ARG A 116 -5.40 3.93 9.03
N VAL A 117 -6.61 3.82 8.49
CA VAL A 117 -7.06 4.57 7.31
C VAL A 117 -8.14 5.54 7.74
N GLY A 118 -8.03 6.79 7.31
CA GLY A 118 -9.04 7.82 7.56
C GLY A 118 -9.39 8.55 6.26
N VAL A 119 -10.65 8.96 6.14
CA VAL A 119 -11.13 9.76 5.02
C VAL A 119 -11.62 11.10 5.55
N ARG A 120 -11.18 12.17 4.89
CA ARG A 120 -11.70 13.52 5.09
C ARG A 120 -12.22 14.06 3.77
N THR A 121 -13.49 14.42 3.75
CA THR A 121 -14.15 15.05 2.60
C THR A 121 -14.73 16.38 3.03
N GLY A 122 -15.08 17.26 2.07
CA GLY A 122 -15.63 18.59 2.37
C GLY A 122 -16.93 18.59 3.19
N ASP A 123 -17.61 17.45 3.26
CA ASP A 123 -18.70 17.25 4.22
C ASP A 123 -18.10 16.94 5.59
N ALA A 124 -17.91 17.98 6.39
CA ALA A 124 -18.00 17.84 7.82
C ALA A 124 -19.48 17.63 8.15
N ASP A 125 -19.88 16.39 8.40
CA ASP A 125 -21.12 16.17 9.13
C ASP A 125 -20.92 16.78 10.52
N LEU A 126 -21.70 17.82 10.81
CA LEU A 126 -21.96 18.33 12.15
C LEU A 126 -22.59 17.24 13.02
#